data_AF-A0A0A2B7E8-F1
#
_entry.id   AF-A0A0A2B7E8-F1
#
_cell.length_a   1.000
_cell.length_b   1.000
_cell.length_c   1.000
_cell.angle_alpha   90.00
_cell.angle_beta   90.00
_cell.angle_gamma   90.00
#
_symmetry.space_group_name_H-M   'P 1'
#
loop_
_entity.id
_entity.type
_entity.pdbx_description
1 polymer ?
#
loop_
_entity_poly.entity_id
_entity_poly.type
_entity_poly.pdbx_seq_one_letter_code
_entity_poly.pdbx_strand_id
1 'polypeptide(L)'
;MAGGYWNFSNEFKPLFNTWSLGLEEQFYFLIAITFSFFQRFKISKEFIKKVFLLSFFISLIASGFGAIYFQSANYLLLIGRFWEFAIGIYAAYLAKKNLKWITNSITNICFLLIVIIPIAIPIETSRYAPNPFLLIPLIGVLVICASENKSVSTYLLSSKVFVYIGLSSYAIYLYHQPLLAFTRLNSFNGLNTLETFYLVLGSFLIGF
;
A
#
# COMPACT_ATOMS: atom_id res chain seq x y z
N MET A 1 -12.89 18.53 -20.04
CA MET A 1 -12.22 18.28 -18.75
C MET A 1 -12.21 16.77 -18.53
N ALA A 2 -11.18 16.09 -19.03
CA ALA A 2 -11.14 14.64 -19.13
C ALA A 2 -10.62 13.98 -17.84
N GLY A 3 -11.39 13.02 -17.30
CA GLY A 3 -10.94 11.86 -16.53
C GLY A 3 -9.93 12.05 -15.39
N GLY A 4 -10.38 12.51 -14.23
CA GLY A 4 -9.63 12.34 -12.98
C GLY A 4 -9.83 10.94 -12.37
N TYR A 5 -8.91 10.51 -11.50
CA TYR A 5 -8.99 9.21 -10.81
C TYR A 5 -10.30 9.04 -10.00
N TRP A 6 -10.77 10.12 -9.38
CA TRP A 6 -11.94 10.14 -8.50
C TRP A 6 -13.29 10.37 -9.23
N ASN A 7 -13.36 10.05 -10.51
CA ASN A 7 -14.59 10.20 -11.29
C ASN A 7 -15.52 8.98 -11.08
N PHE A 8 -16.80 9.23 -10.80
CA PHE A 8 -17.83 8.18 -10.65
C PHE A 8 -17.91 7.19 -11.82
N SER A 9 -17.63 7.64 -13.04
CA SER A 9 -17.58 6.74 -14.22
C SER A 9 -16.55 5.61 -14.11
N ASN A 10 -15.56 5.74 -13.23
CA ASN A 10 -14.56 4.69 -13.00
C ASN A 10 -15.13 3.48 -12.26
N GLU A 11 -16.23 3.62 -11.51
CA GLU A 11 -16.88 2.50 -10.81
C GLU A 11 -17.47 1.46 -11.76
N PHE A 12 -17.74 1.86 -13.01
CA PHE A 12 -18.27 1.01 -14.07
C PHE A 12 -17.18 0.32 -14.91
N LYS A 13 -15.90 0.60 -14.62
CA LYS A 13 -14.77 0.00 -15.34
C LYS A 13 -14.32 -1.27 -14.59
N PRO A 14 -14.51 -2.47 -15.16
CA PRO A 14 -14.22 -3.73 -14.46
C PRO A 14 -12.76 -3.90 -14.07
N LEU A 15 -11.85 -3.38 -14.89
CA LEU A 15 -10.41 -3.50 -14.67
C LEU A 15 -9.80 -2.20 -14.12
N PHE A 16 -10.58 -1.32 -13.51
CA PHE A 16 -10.04 -0.03 -13.07
C PHE A 16 -8.90 -0.21 -12.08
N ASN A 17 -9.07 -1.10 -11.09
CA ASN A 17 -8.10 -1.40 -10.03
C ASN A 17 -6.74 -1.93 -10.53
N THR A 18 -6.60 -2.36 -11.79
CA THR A 18 -5.31 -2.87 -12.29
C THR A 18 -4.24 -1.80 -12.47
N TRP A 19 -4.59 -0.50 -12.32
CA TRP A 19 -3.60 0.58 -12.30
C TRP A 19 -2.54 0.36 -11.19
N SER A 20 -2.96 -0.15 -10.02
CA SER A 20 -2.05 -0.37 -8.89
C SER A 20 -1.11 -1.55 -9.15
N LEU A 21 -1.61 -2.60 -9.84
CA LEU A 21 -0.80 -3.72 -10.31
C LEU A 21 0.26 -3.25 -11.30
N GLY A 22 -0.10 -2.34 -12.22
CA GLY A 22 0.88 -1.74 -13.13
C GLY A 22 1.99 -0.98 -12.40
N LEU A 23 1.69 -0.31 -11.28
CA LEU A 23 2.71 0.34 -10.45
C LEU A 23 3.62 -0.66 -9.73
N GLU A 24 3.05 -1.76 -9.24
CA GLU A 24 3.78 -2.83 -8.60
C GLU A 24 4.76 -3.50 -9.59
N GLU A 25 4.31 -3.82 -10.80
CA GLU A 25 5.17 -4.35 -11.86
C GLU A 25 6.28 -3.36 -12.26
N GLN A 26 5.95 -2.06 -12.39
CA GLN A 26 6.96 -1.03 -12.65
C GLN A 26 8.02 -0.98 -11.55
N PHE A 27 7.60 -1.05 -10.28
CA PHE A 27 8.52 -1.07 -9.15
C PHE A 27 9.42 -2.30 -9.19
N TYR A 28 8.87 -3.50 -9.39
CA TYR A 28 9.67 -4.72 -9.46
C TYR A 28 10.66 -4.72 -10.62
N PHE A 29 10.21 -4.27 -11.79
CA PHE A 29 11.07 -4.15 -12.97
C PHE A 29 12.20 -3.15 -12.74
N LEU A 30 11.89 -1.97 -12.18
CA LEU A 30 12.88 -0.95 -11.84
C LEU A 30 13.92 -1.49 -10.85
N ILE A 31 13.47 -2.13 -9.77
CA ILE A 31 14.36 -2.73 -8.77
C ILE A 31 15.24 -3.81 -9.41
N ALA A 32 14.66 -4.74 -10.19
CA ALA A 32 15.41 -5.81 -10.86
C ALA A 32 16.51 -5.27 -11.78
N ILE A 33 16.20 -4.27 -12.60
CA ILE A 33 17.19 -3.62 -13.49
C ILE A 33 18.26 -2.90 -12.69
N THR A 34 17.86 -2.09 -11.71
CA THR A 34 18.79 -1.31 -10.88
C THR A 34 19.77 -2.23 -10.15
N PHE A 35 19.30 -3.32 -9.54
CA PHE A 35 20.17 -4.29 -8.88
C PHE A 35 21.04 -5.08 -9.87
N SER A 36 20.53 -5.42 -11.05
CA SER A 36 21.31 -6.09 -12.11
C SER A 36 22.44 -5.18 -12.62
N PHE A 37 22.14 -3.90 -12.84
CA PHE A 37 23.11 -2.88 -13.23
C PHE A 37 24.19 -2.71 -12.15
N PHE A 38 23.79 -2.54 -10.88
CA PHE A 38 24.74 -2.38 -9.78
C PHE A 38 25.66 -3.59 -9.61
N GLN A 39 25.14 -4.81 -9.80
CA GLN A 39 25.96 -6.03 -9.79
C GLN A 39 26.93 -6.07 -10.97
N ARG A 40 26.47 -5.76 -12.19
CA ARG A 40 27.30 -5.76 -13.41
C ARG A 40 28.51 -4.84 -13.28
N PHE A 41 28.30 -3.65 -12.72
CA PHE A 41 29.35 -2.64 -12.54
C PHE A 41 30.04 -2.68 -11.18
N LYS A 42 29.77 -3.72 -10.35
CA LYS A 42 30.37 -3.91 -9.02
C LYS A 42 30.26 -2.68 -8.12
N ILE A 43 29.12 -1.99 -8.20
CA ILE A 43 28.84 -0.78 -7.42
C ILE A 43 28.81 -1.14 -5.92
N SER A 44 29.44 -0.31 -5.09
CA SER A 44 29.55 -0.58 -3.65
C SER A 44 28.18 -0.53 -2.97
N LYS A 45 27.96 -1.41 -1.98
CA LYS A 45 26.71 -1.47 -1.20
C LYS A 45 26.34 -0.13 -0.54
N GLU A 46 27.35 0.62 -0.09
CA GLU A 46 27.16 1.95 0.50
C GLU A 46 26.63 2.97 -0.52
N PHE A 47 27.13 2.92 -1.77
CA PHE A 47 26.60 3.78 -2.82
C PHE A 47 25.15 3.42 -3.17
N ILE A 48 24.85 2.12 -3.30
CA ILE A 48 23.47 1.64 -3.56
C ILE A 48 22.51 2.15 -2.47
N LYS A 49 22.91 2.02 -1.20
CA LYS A 49 22.13 2.51 -0.06
C LYS A 49 21.89 4.02 -0.14
N LYS A 50 22.90 4.82 -0.49
CA LYS A 50 22.77 6.28 -0.66
C LYS A 50 21.82 6.63 -1.79
N VAL A 51 21.93 5.97 -2.94
CA VAL A 51 21.02 6.19 -4.09
C VAL A 51 19.59 5.86 -3.69
N PHE A 52 19.36 4.73 -3.05
CA PHE A 52 18.01 4.32 -2.63
C PHE A 52 17.41 5.29 -1.60
N LEU A 53 18.19 5.72 -0.61
CA LEU A 53 17.76 6.70 0.38
C LEU A 53 17.45 8.06 -0.26
N LEU A 54 18.26 8.49 -1.22
CA LEU A 54 18.02 9.71 -1.99
C LEU A 54 16.71 9.61 -2.79
N SER A 55 16.49 8.50 -3.51
CA SER A 55 15.24 8.25 -4.25
C SER A 55 14.02 8.22 -3.34
N PHE A 56 14.15 7.65 -2.13
CA PHE A 56 13.10 7.68 -1.11
C PHE A 56 12.70 9.12 -0.75
N PHE A 57 13.67 9.97 -0.37
CA PHE A 57 13.37 11.35 0.03
C PHE A 57 12.86 12.20 -1.13
N ILE A 58 13.40 12.02 -2.34
CA ILE A 58 12.88 12.69 -3.55
C ILE A 58 11.41 12.32 -3.76
N SER A 59 11.08 11.03 -3.68
CA SER A 59 9.70 10.55 -3.82
C SER A 59 8.78 11.09 -2.71
N LEU A 60 9.23 11.13 -1.47
CA LEU A 60 8.47 11.64 -0.33
C LEU A 60 8.16 13.15 -0.48
N ILE A 61 9.16 13.93 -0.91
CA ILE A 61 8.98 15.36 -1.18
C ILE A 61 8.03 15.55 -2.36
N ALA A 62 8.25 14.82 -3.46
CA ALA A 62 7.39 14.85 -4.63
C ALA A 62 5.94 14.47 -4.28
N SER A 63 5.74 13.51 -3.38
CA SER A 63 4.42 13.12 -2.86
C SER A 63 3.72 14.28 -2.15
N GLY A 64 4.42 15.02 -1.29
CA GLY A 64 3.86 16.17 -0.59
C GLY A 64 3.42 17.30 -1.53
N PHE A 65 4.26 17.65 -2.51
CA PHE A 65 3.90 18.64 -3.54
C PHE A 65 2.79 18.13 -4.48
N GLY A 66 2.91 16.89 -4.93
CA GLY A 66 1.96 16.24 -5.84
C GLY A 66 0.56 16.11 -5.24
N ALA A 67 0.47 15.87 -3.93
CA ALA A 67 -0.80 15.82 -3.21
C ALA A 67 -1.62 17.11 -3.41
N ILE A 68 -0.96 18.27 -3.41
CA ILE A 68 -1.62 19.57 -3.50
C ILE A 68 -1.85 19.98 -4.96
N TYR A 69 -0.81 19.91 -5.79
CA TYR A 69 -0.80 20.51 -7.11
C TYR A 69 -1.14 19.53 -8.26
N PHE A 70 -0.91 18.23 -8.07
CA PHE A 70 -1.00 17.22 -9.13
C PHE A 70 -1.70 15.92 -8.67
N GLN A 71 -2.83 16.04 -7.96
CA GLN A 71 -3.55 14.95 -7.28
C GLN A 71 -3.66 13.64 -8.09
N SER A 72 -4.17 13.69 -9.32
CA SER A 72 -4.35 12.48 -10.13
C SER A 72 -3.02 11.85 -10.54
N ALA A 73 -2.03 12.66 -10.94
CA ALA A 73 -0.71 12.15 -11.30
C ALA A 73 0.04 11.62 -10.08
N ASN A 74 -0.06 12.30 -8.94
CA ASN A 74 0.53 11.86 -7.67
C ASN A 74 0.00 10.49 -7.24
N TYR A 75 -1.31 10.28 -7.42
CA TYR A 75 -1.96 9.03 -7.04
C TYR A 75 -1.66 7.87 -8.01
N LEU A 76 -1.54 8.15 -9.31
CA LEU A 76 -1.39 7.14 -10.36
C LEU A 76 0.06 6.85 -10.78
N LEU A 77 1.02 7.72 -10.48
CA LEU A 77 2.41 7.56 -10.91
C LEU A 77 3.31 7.06 -9.77
N LEU A 78 4.28 6.21 -10.13
CA LEU A 78 5.23 5.64 -9.19
C LEU A 78 6.06 6.71 -8.46
N ILE A 79 6.33 7.86 -9.08
CA ILE A 79 7.17 8.92 -8.50
C ILE A 79 6.64 9.38 -7.14
N GLY A 80 5.32 9.59 -7.02
CA GLY A 80 4.69 10.01 -5.76
C GLY A 80 4.54 8.88 -4.73
N ARG A 81 4.73 7.63 -5.14
CA ARG A 81 4.46 6.42 -4.33
C ARG A 81 5.69 5.57 -4.02
N PHE A 82 6.80 5.82 -4.70
CA PHE A 82 8.02 5.02 -4.57
C PHE A 82 8.48 4.95 -3.11
N TRP A 83 8.31 6.02 -2.34
CA TRP A 83 8.61 6.03 -0.91
C TRP A 83 7.80 5.00 -0.11
N GLU A 84 6.54 4.71 -0.47
CA GLU A 84 5.70 3.67 0.16
C GLU A 84 6.31 2.27 -0.07
N PHE A 85 6.64 1.95 -1.32
CA PHE A 85 7.30 0.68 -1.68
C PHE A 85 8.69 0.55 -1.05
N ALA A 86 9.44 1.65 -1.00
CA ALA A 86 10.77 1.66 -0.40
C ALA A 86 10.74 1.37 1.11
N ILE A 87 9.70 1.82 1.81
CA ILE A 87 9.46 1.42 3.21
C ILE A 87 9.29 -0.10 3.31
N GLY A 88 8.57 -0.74 2.39
CA GLY A 88 8.45 -2.20 2.34
C GLY A 88 9.80 -2.92 2.25
N ILE A 89 10.73 -2.42 1.41
CA ILE A 89 12.09 -2.95 1.33
C ILE A 89 12.83 -2.79 2.67
N TYR A 90 12.73 -1.61 3.30
CA TYR A 90 13.34 -1.38 4.60
C TYR A 90 12.73 -2.25 5.69
N ALA A 91 11.42 -2.52 5.64
CA ALA A 91 10.73 -3.42 6.57
C ALA A 91 11.34 -4.82 6.51
N ALA A 92 11.46 -5.37 5.30
CA ALA A 92 12.04 -6.69 5.07
C ALA A 92 13.52 -6.75 5.50
N TYR A 93 14.27 -5.66 5.32
CA TYR A 93 15.67 -5.58 5.78
C TYR A 93 15.77 -5.54 7.32
N LEU A 94 14.95 -4.73 7.98
CA LEU A 94 14.98 -4.59 9.44
C LEU A 94 14.41 -5.83 10.15
N ALA A 95 13.45 -6.51 9.54
CA ALA A 95 12.92 -7.80 10.02
C ALA A 95 14.01 -8.88 10.12
N LYS A 96 15.12 -8.77 9.39
CA LYS A 96 16.27 -9.69 9.52
C LYS A 96 17.25 -9.29 10.62
N LYS A 97 17.18 -8.05 11.11
CA LYS A 97 18.13 -7.52 12.11
C LYS A 97 17.71 -7.72 13.55
N ASN A 98 16.42 -7.93 13.80
CA ASN A 98 15.84 -8.16 15.13
C ASN A 98 16.29 -7.12 16.16
N LEU A 99 15.70 -5.93 16.06
CA LEU A 99 16.09 -4.79 16.87
C LEU A 99 15.63 -4.97 18.34
N LYS A 100 16.55 -5.44 19.19
CA LYS A 100 16.29 -5.77 20.60
C LYS A 100 15.81 -4.60 21.48
N TRP A 101 16.03 -3.35 21.05
CA TRP A 101 15.60 -2.17 21.79
C TRP A 101 14.09 -1.86 21.63
N ILE A 102 13.41 -2.50 20.68
CA ILE A 102 11.98 -2.31 20.45
C ILE A 102 11.18 -3.12 21.49
N THR A 103 10.60 -2.41 22.46
CA THR A 103 9.80 -3.02 23.54
C THR A 103 8.36 -3.30 23.12
N ASN A 104 7.66 -4.13 23.91
CA ASN A 104 6.24 -4.43 23.70
C ASN A 104 5.35 -3.18 23.68
N SER A 105 5.68 -2.17 24.49
CA SER A 105 4.92 -0.92 24.54
C SER A 105 5.05 -0.14 23.24
N ILE A 106 6.25 -0.10 22.65
CA ILE A 106 6.50 0.60 21.39
C ILE A 106 5.70 -0.07 20.26
N THR A 107 5.74 -1.40 20.14
CA THR A 107 4.98 -2.09 19.09
C THR A 107 3.48 -1.94 19.25
N ASN A 108 2.96 -2.01 20.49
CA ASN A 108 1.53 -1.80 20.74
C ASN A 108 1.09 -0.36 20.40
N ILE A 109 1.90 0.67 20.72
CA ILE A 109 1.61 2.06 20.32
C ILE A 109 1.62 2.18 18.79
N CYS A 110 2.63 1.64 18.12
CA CYS A 110 2.70 1.63 16.67
C CYS A 110 1.48 0.95 16.04
N PHE A 111 1.03 -0.17 16.61
CA PHE A 111 -0.19 -0.87 16.18
C PHE A 111 -1.44 0.01 16.33
N LEU A 112 -1.60 0.68 17.47
CA LEU A 112 -2.70 1.62 17.67
C LEU A 112 -2.68 2.76 16.64
N LEU A 113 -1.51 3.31 16.33
CA LEU A 113 -1.39 4.36 15.30
C LEU A 113 -1.77 3.86 13.91
N ILE A 114 -1.38 2.64 13.55
CA ILE A 114 -1.77 2.00 12.28
C ILE A 114 -3.30 1.88 12.17
N VAL A 115 -4.00 1.62 13.27
CA VAL A 115 -5.46 1.47 13.28
C VAL A 115 -6.17 2.84 13.32
N ILE A 116 -5.75 3.73 14.21
CA ILE A 116 -6.45 4.99 14.49
C ILE A 116 -6.28 6.00 13.36
N ILE A 117 -5.07 6.11 12.79
CA ILE A 117 -4.78 7.16 11.79
C ILE A 117 -5.67 7.03 10.55
N PRO A 118 -5.80 5.85 9.90
CA PRO A 118 -6.69 5.70 8.75
C PRO A 118 -8.16 5.97 9.07
N ILE A 119 -8.62 5.64 10.28
CA ILE A 119 -10.01 5.89 10.72
C ILE A 119 -10.25 7.39 10.94
N ALA A 120 -9.26 8.11 11.46
CA ALA A 120 -9.37 9.54 11.75
C ALA A 120 -9.29 10.43 10.50
N ILE A 121 -8.75 9.90 9.39
CA ILE A 121 -8.60 10.63 8.13
C ILE A 121 -9.94 10.59 7.36
N PRO A 122 -10.58 11.75 7.07
CA PRO A 122 -11.84 11.78 6.32
C PRO A 122 -11.67 11.23 4.90
N ILE A 123 -12.67 10.53 4.38
CA ILE A 123 -12.63 9.90 3.05
C ILE A 123 -12.36 10.93 1.96
N GLU A 124 -12.88 12.14 2.10
CA GLU A 124 -12.72 13.25 1.15
C GLU A 124 -11.25 13.68 0.99
N THR A 125 -10.42 13.40 2.01
CA THR A 125 -8.99 13.72 1.97
C THR A 125 -8.17 12.70 1.18
N SER A 126 -8.76 11.56 0.82
CA SER A 126 -8.12 10.54 -0.03
C SER A 126 -7.65 11.09 -1.38
N ARG A 127 -8.28 12.16 -1.87
CA ARG A 127 -7.86 12.86 -3.10
C ARG A 127 -6.46 13.46 -3.04
N TYR A 128 -5.95 13.70 -1.84
CA TYR A 128 -4.59 14.21 -1.58
C TYR A 128 -3.59 13.07 -1.33
N ALA A 129 -3.99 11.80 -1.51
CA ALA A 129 -3.09 10.67 -1.40
C ALA A 129 -2.22 10.49 -2.67
N PRO A 130 -1.04 9.84 -2.56
CA PRO A 130 -0.30 9.58 -1.33
C PRO A 130 0.15 10.90 -0.66
N ASN A 131 0.08 10.94 0.67
CA ASN A 131 0.48 12.08 1.48
C ASN A 131 1.57 11.65 2.48
N PRO A 132 2.65 12.43 2.67
CA PRO A 132 3.70 12.15 3.65
C PRO A 132 3.20 11.92 5.09
N PHE A 133 2.00 12.37 5.46
CA PHE A 133 1.39 12.06 6.75
C PHE A 133 1.21 10.54 6.99
N LEU A 134 1.02 9.77 5.91
CA LEU A 134 0.97 8.30 5.97
C LEU A 134 2.32 7.66 6.35
N LEU A 135 3.40 8.44 6.43
CA LEU A 135 4.66 7.96 6.96
C LEU A 135 4.54 7.51 8.42
N ILE A 136 3.65 8.11 9.21
CA ILE A 136 3.45 7.76 10.63
C ILE A 136 3.01 6.29 10.79
N PRO A 137 1.87 5.84 10.20
CA PRO A 137 1.48 4.44 10.29
C PRO A 137 2.48 3.51 9.60
N LEU A 138 3.13 3.94 8.52
CA LEU A 138 4.13 3.12 7.81
C LEU A 138 5.42 2.90 8.63
N ILE A 139 5.87 3.89 9.40
CA ILE A 139 6.94 3.70 10.40
C ILE A 139 6.46 2.74 11.49
N GLY A 140 5.20 2.80 11.88
CA GLY A 140 4.61 1.81 12.78
C GLY A 140 4.76 0.37 12.26
N VAL A 141 4.49 0.16 10.97
CA VAL A 141 4.69 -1.15 10.32
C VAL A 141 6.17 -1.56 10.35
N LEU A 142 7.09 -0.65 10.03
CA LEU A 142 8.54 -0.92 10.12
C LEU A 142 8.95 -1.39 11.51
N VAL A 143 8.47 -0.70 12.55
CA VAL A 143 8.82 -1.00 13.95
C VAL A 143 8.28 -2.37 14.36
N ILE A 144 7.04 -2.70 13.99
CA ILE A 144 6.45 -4.02 14.27
C ILE A 144 7.24 -5.11 13.55
N CYS A 145 7.51 -4.96 12.24
CA CYS A 145 8.28 -5.92 11.45
C CYS A 145 9.72 -6.10 11.95
N ALA A 146 10.34 -5.05 12.50
CA ALA A 146 11.70 -5.10 13.02
C ALA A 146 11.82 -5.73 14.43
N SER A 147 10.69 -6.11 15.03
CA SER A 147 10.59 -6.63 16.39
C SER A 147 10.32 -8.14 16.42
N GLU A 148 10.93 -8.85 17.36
CA GLU A 148 10.62 -10.26 17.67
C GLU A 148 9.96 -10.41 19.06
N ASN A 149 9.28 -9.36 19.50
CA ASN A 149 8.74 -9.30 20.85
C ASN A 149 7.39 -10.03 20.95
N LYS A 150 7.03 -10.44 22.17
CA LYS A 150 5.75 -11.12 22.48
C LYS A 150 4.66 -10.11 22.84
N SER A 151 4.55 -9.02 22.08
CA SER A 151 3.52 -8.01 22.34
C SER A 151 2.13 -8.47 21.89
N VAL A 152 1.09 -7.80 22.39
CA VAL A 152 -0.30 -8.05 22.00
C VAL A 152 -0.47 -7.83 20.50
N SER A 153 0.16 -6.78 19.95
CA SER A 153 0.14 -6.51 18.51
C SER A 153 0.70 -7.68 17.69
N THR A 154 1.84 -8.25 18.09
CA THR A 154 2.45 -9.41 17.44
C THR A 154 1.53 -10.62 17.51
N TYR A 155 0.95 -10.90 18.67
CA TYR A 155 0.04 -12.03 18.86
C TYR A 155 -1.22 -11.93 17.98
N LEU A 156 -1.84 -10.74 17.90
CA LEU A 156 -3.02 -10.52 17.06
C LEU A 156 -2.69 -10.65 15.58
N LEU A 157 -1.64 -9.95 15.12
CA LEU A 157 -1.24 -9.93 13.71
C LEU A 157 -0.71 -11.29 13.21
N SER A 158 -0.17 -12.12 14.10
CA SER A 158 0.29 -13.48 13.78
C SER A 158 -0.79 -14.55 13.92
N SER A 159 -2.01 -14.20 14.32
CA SER A 159 -3.11 -15.14 14.41
C SER A 159 -3.50 -15.67 13.02
N LYS A 160 -3.98 -16.92 12.95
CA LYS A 160 -4.36 -17.58 11.69
C LYS A 160 -5.36 -16.75 10.87
N VAL A 161 -6.28 -16.06 11.53
CA VAL A 161 -7.30 -15.23 10.88
C VAL A 161 -6.66 -14.02 10.20
N PHE A 162 -5.83 -13.26 10.89
CA PHE A 162 -5.17 -12.08 10.31
C PHE A 162 -4.18 -12.47 9.21
N VAL A 163 -3.45 -13.56 9.37
CA VAL A 163 -2.56 -14.10 8.33
C VAL A 163 -3.36 -14.51 7.10
N TYR A 164 -4.48 -15.21 7.27
CA TYR A 164 -5.35 -15.60 6.16
C TYR A 164 -5.87 -14.37 5.40
N ILE A 165 -6.39 -13.37 6.12
CA ILE A 165 -6.85 -12.11 5.50
C ILE A 165 -5.71 -11.44 4.74
N GLY A 166 -4.51 -11.39 5.31
CA GLY A 166 -3.32 -10.84 4.66
C GLY A 166 -2.96 -11.57 3.36
N LEU A 167 -2.91 -12.90 3.38
CA LEU A 167 -2.62 -13.73 2.19
C LEU A 167 -3.69 -13.58 1.11
N SER A 168 -4.96 -13.41 1.50
CA SER A 168 -6.09 -13.27 0.58
C SER A 168 -6.23 -11.87 0.00
N SER A 169 -5.62 -10.87 0.65
CA SER A 169 -5.87 -9.44 0.39
C SER A 169 -5.66 -9.05 -1.07
N TYR A 170 -4.64 -9.62 -1.72
CA TYR A 170 -4.33 -9.37 -3.13
C TYR A 170 -5.43 -9.89 -4.06
N ALA A 171 -5.86 -11.13 -3.86
CA ALA A 171 -6.90 -11.73 -4.70
C ALA A 171 -8.24 -11.00 -4.53
N ILE A 172 -8.61 -10.67 -3.28
CA ILE A 172 -9.79 -9.84 -2.97
C ILE A 172 -9.69 -8.49 -3.71
N TYR A 173 -8.53 -7.84 -3.64
CA TYR A 173 -8.30 -6.58 -4.33
C TYR A 173 -8.47 -6.70 -5.85
N LEU A 174 -8.09 -7.83 -6.46
CA LEU A 174 -8.29 -8.04 -7.88
C LEU A 174 -9.76 -8.31 -8.25
N TYR A 175 -10.44 -9.19 -7.52
CA TYR A 175 -11.75 -9.70 -7.92
C TYR A 175 -12.94 -8.82 -7.50
N HIS A 176 -12.83 -8.03 -6.44
CA HIS A 176 -13.97 -7.21 -5.98
C HIS A 176 -14.42 -6.19 -7.05
N GLN A 177 -13.49 -5.55 -7.76
CA GLN A 177 -13.82 -4.48 -8.71
C GLN A 177 -14.54 -4.99 -9.97
N PRO A 178 -14.09 -6.06 -10.67
CA PRO A 178 -14.84 -6.65 -11.77
C PRO A 178 -16.25 -7.09 -11.36
N LEU A 179 -16.39 -7.75 -10.21
CA LEU A 179 -17.70 -8.19 -9.71
C LEU A 179 -18.65 -7.01 -9.53
N LEU A 180 -18.19 -5.94 -8.86
CA LEU A 180 -18.99 -4.74 -8.64
C LEU A 180 -19.29 -3.97 -9.93
N ALA A 181 -18.33 -3.87 -10.85
CA ALA A 181 -18.55 -3.15 -12.11
C ALA A 181 -19.55 -3.87 -13.02
N PHE A 182 -19.42 -5.19 -13.19
CA PHE A 182 -20.36 -5.96 -14.02
C PHE A 182 -21.76 -5.98 -13.44
N THR A 183 -21.92 -6.02 -12.12
CA THR A 183 -23.25 -5.95 -11.50
C THR A 183 -23.87 -4.57 -11.63
N ARG A 184 -23.10 -3.48 -11.45
CA ARG A 184 -23.55 -2.11 -11.73
C ARG A 184 -23.99 -1.91 -13.18
N LEU A 185 -23.30 -2.52 -14.14
CA LEU A 185 -23.64 -2.43 -15.56
C LEU A 185 -24.97 -3.14 -15.91
N ASN A 186 -25.31 -4.17 -15.15
CA ASN A 186 -26.52 -4.97 -15.36
C ASN A 186 -27.71 -4.54 -14.46
N SER A 187 -27.49 -3.66 -13.48
CA SER A 187 -28.54 -3.21 -12.57
C SER A 187 -29.14 -1.87 -13.00
N PHE A 188 -30.46 -1.81 -13.12
CA PHE A 188 -31.18 -0.58 -13.48
C PHE A 188 -31.27 0.43 -12.32
N ASN A 189 -31.24 -0.04 -11.07
CA ASN A 189 -31.41 0.78 -9.86
C ASN A 189 -30.10 1.04 -9.09
N GLY A 190 -28.94 0.68 -9.65
CA GLY A 190 -27.66 0.67 -8.93
C GLY A 190 -27.51 -0.53 -8.00
N LEU A 191 -26.49 -0.53 -7.14
CA LEU A 191 -26.26 -1.58 -6.13
C LEU A 191 -26.68 -1.09 -4.75
N ASN A 192 -27.39 -1.93 -4.01
CA ASN A 192 -27.68 -1.67 -2.60
C ASN A 192 -26.48 -2.07 -1.70
N THR A 193 -26.45 -1.56 -0.47
CA THR A 193 -25.35 -1.82 0.49
C THR A 193 -25.19 -3.32 0.79
N LEU A 194 -26.31 -4.04 0.92
CA LEU A 194 -26.29 -5.50 1.15
C LEU A 194 -25.70 -6.26 -0.04
N GLU A 195 -26.08 -5.90 -1.27
CA GLU A 195 -25.54 -6.51 -2.49
C GLU A 195 -24.04 -6.27 -2.60
N THR A 196 -23.60 -5.03 -2.35
CA THR A 196 -22.18 -4.67 -2.32
C THR A 196 -21.41 -5.51 -1.30
N PHE A 197 -21.96 -5.68 -0.09
CA PHE A 197 -21.35 -6.49 0.95
C PHE A 197 -21.23 -7.96 0.54
N TYR A 198 -22.28 -8.55 -0.03
CA TYR A 198 -22.24 -9.93 -0.51
C TYR A 198 -21.28 -10.13 -1.68
N LEU A 199 -21.17 -9.16 -2.59
CA LEU A 199 -20.21 -9.21 -3.70
C LEU A 199 -18.76 -9.12 -3.21
N VAL A 200 -18.50 -8.24 -2.24
CA VAL A 200 -17.17 -8.16 -1.61
C VAL A 200 -16.86 -9.45 -0.86
N LEU A 201 -17.80 -10.03 -0.10
CA LEU A 201 -17.60 -11.35 0.51
C LEU A 201 -17.39 -12.46 -0.52
N GLY A 202 -18.12 -12.41 -1.65
CA GLY A 202 -17.94 -13.35 -2.75
C GLY A 202 -16.52 -13.33 -3.32
N SER A 203 -15.85 -12.17 -3.32
CA SER A 203 -14.45 -12.06 -3.76
C SER A 203 -13.47 -12.83 -2.86
N PHE A 204 -13.80 -13.07 -1.58
CA PHE A 204 -13.00 -13.93 -0.70
C PHE A 204 -13.06 -15.41 -1.11
N LEU A 205 -14.17 -15.86 -1.71
CA LEU A 205 -14.35 -17.26 -2.13
C LEU A 205 -13.65 -17.57 -3.44
N ILE A 206 -13.53 -16.57 -4.32
CA ILE A 206 -12.86 -16.70 -5.63
C ILE A 206 -11.34 -16.56 -5.49
N GLY A 207 -10.88 -15.85 -4.45
CA GLY A 207 -9.47 -15.55 -4.24
C GLY A 207 -8.60 -16.69 -3.71
N PHE A 208 -9.10 -17.92 -3.66
CA PHE A 208 -8.40 -19.13 -3.23
C PHE A 208 -8.36 -20.21 -4.31
#